data_AF-A0A4Q0YHF1-F1
#
_entry.id   AF-A0A4Q0YHF1-F1
#
_cell.length_a   1.000
_cell.length_b   1.000
_cell.length_c   1.000
_cell.angle_alpha   90.00
_cell.angle_beta   90.00
_cell.angle_gamma   90.00
#
_symmetry.space_group_name_H-M   'P 1'
#
loop_
_entity.id
_entity.type
_entity.pdbx_description
1 polymer ?
#
loop_
_entity_poly.entity_id
_entity_poly.type
_entity_poly.pdbx_seq_one_letter_code
_entity_poly.pdbx_strand_id
1 'polypeptide(L)'
;MNCKVEHIIDFFHKYPQLLKTNNEQDLKELFETFPHACKFVKALNEDVVDCNNLEVVSKKTLELLDNAYDHEYKIEDITDFAKAICKVFDIVNAPKNHVPFILVMLSRL
;
A
#
# COMPACT_ATOMS: atom_id res chain seq x y z
N MET A 1 -12.90 1.92 -10.04
CA MET A 1 -13.24 3.19 -9.36
C MET A 1 -12.05 4.15 -9.48
N ASN A 2 -12.25 5.44 -9.80
CA ASN A 2 -11.12 6.40 -9.75
C ASN A 2 -10.68 6.51 -8.29
N CYS A 3 -9.46 6.07 -7.97
CA CYS A 3 -8.82 6.30 -6.69
C CYS A 3 -8.76 7.81 -6.46
N LYS A 4 -9.64 8.32 -5.59
CA LYS A 4 -9.64 9.72 -5.16
C LYS A 4 -8.76 9.83 -3.95
N VAL A 5 -7.81 10.77 -3.96
CA VAL A 5 -6.89 11.01 -2.84
C VAL A 5 -7.68 11.21 -1.54
N GLU A 6 -8.80 11.94 -1.58
CA GLU A 6 -9.73 12.13 -0.46
C GLU A 6 -10.16 10.79 0.18
N HIS A 7 -10.55 9.79 -0.62
CA HIS A 7 -10.98 8.49 -0.08
C HIS A 7 -9.85 7.73 0.63
N ILE A 8 -8.59 7.95 0.20
CA ILE A 8 -7.44 7.30 0.84
C ILE A 8 -7.04 8.07 2.10
N ILE A 9 -7.12 9.40 2.09
CA ILE A 9 -6.94 10.23 3.29
C ILE A 9 -7.98 9.85 4.35
N ASP A 10 -9.26 9.77 3.98
CA ASP A 10 -10.34 9.34 4.87
C ASP A 10 -10.09 7.93 5.44
N PHE A 11 -9.55 7.02 4.63
CA PHE A 11 -9.16 5.70 5.08
C PHE A 11 -8.08 5.77 6.18
N PHE A 12 -7.03 6.57 6.00
CA PHE A 12 -5.97 6.69 7.00
C PHE A 12 -6.39 7.49 8.23
N HIS A 13 -7.33 8.43 8.11
CA HIS A 13 -7.98 9.04 9.28
C HIS A 13 -8.79 8.04 10.10
N LYS A 14 -9.44 7.06 9.45
CA LYS A 14 -10.15 5.99 10.14
C LYS A 14 -9.21 4.95 10.76
N TYR A 15 -8.06 4.71 10.13
CA TYR A 15 -7.07 3.72 10.55
C TYR A 15 -5.68 4.36 10.76
N PRO A 16 -5.55 5.32 11.69
CA PRO A 16 -4.30 6.07 11.84
C PRO A 16 -3.13 5.20 12.26
N GLN A 17 -3.38 4.03 12.90
CA GLN A 17 -2.32 3.11 13.32
C GLN A 17 -1.61 2.41 12.15
N LEU A 18 -2.17 2.47 10.94
CA LEU A 18 -1.56 1.89 9.75
C LEU A 18 -0.35 2.67 9.26
N LEU A 19 -0.30 3.97 9.51
CA LEU A 19 0.85 4.80 9.21
C LEU A 19 1.54 5.20 10.51
N LYS A 20 2.86 5.42 10.43
CA LYS A 20 3.60 6.00 11.57
C LYS A 20 3.41 7.51 11.66
N THR A 21 2.80 8.12 10.64
CA THR A 21 2.53 9.55 10.58
C THR A 21 1.04 9.82 10.74
N ASN A 22 0.74 10.82 11.58
CA ASN A 22 -0.60 11.37 11.77
C ASN A 22 -0.75 12.72 11.07
N ASN A 23 0.24 13.13 10.26
CA ASN A 23 0.28 14.42 9.59
C ASN A 23 -0.28 14.29 8.17
N GLU A 24 -1.30 15.09 7.84
CA GLU A 24 -1.83 15.18 6.47
C GLU A 24 -0.78 15.57 5.43
N GLN A 25 0.24 16.34 5.83
CA GLN A 25 1.29 16.75 4.93
C GLN A 25 2.19 15.58 4.52
N ASP A 26 2.61 14.75 5.48
CA ASP A 26 3.38 13.53 5.20
C ASP A 26 2.57 12.54 4.35
N LEU A 27 1.26 12.46 4.60
CA LEU A 27 0.33 11.71 3.76
C LEU A 27 0.35 12.22 2.31
N LYS A 28 0.23 13.53 2.11
CA LYS A 28 0.29 14.16 0.77
C LYS A 28 1.62 13.89 0.08
N GLU A 29 2.74 14.05 0.78
CA GLU A 29 4.07 13.75 0.24
C GLU A 29 4.21 12.28 -0.17
N LEU A 30 3.66 11.35 0.60
CA LEU A 30 3.61 9.93 0.24
C LEU A 30 2.80 9.71 -1.05
N PHE A 31 1.67 10.40 -1.23
CA PHE A 31 0.88 10.31 -2.47
C PHE A 31 1.59 10.93 -3.68
N GLU A 32 2.28 12.06 -3.48
CA GLU A 32 3.06 12.72 -4.53
C GLU A 32 4.27 11.90 -4.96
N THR A 33 4.84 11.15 -4.02
CA THR A 33 5.94 10.20 -4.28
C THR A 33 5.44 8.96 -5.03
N PHE A 34 4.23 8.47 -4.70
CA PHE A 34 3.66 7.25 -5.30
C PHE A 34 2.32 7.48 -6.03
N PRO A 35 2.24 8.40 -7.02
CA PRO A 35 0.99 8.75 -7.71
C PRO A 35 0.44 7.58 -8.55
N HIS A 36 1.28 6.58 -8.85
CA HIS A 36 0.94 5.41 -9.63
C HIS A 36 0.20 4.31 -8.86
N ALA A 37 0.22 4.33 -7.51
CA ALA A 37 -0.50 3.36 -6.68
C ALA A 37 -2.02 3.37 -6.98
N CYS A 38 -2.56 4.53 -7.37
CA CYS A 38 -3.96 4.67 -7.78
C CYS A 38 -4.26 4.12 -9.19
N LYS A 39 -3.31 4.17 -10.13
CA LYS A 39 -3.49 3.61 -11.49
C LYS A 39 -3.48 2.07 -11.46
N PHE A 40 -2.75 1.51 -10.51
CA PHE A 40 -2.58 0.07 -10.31
C PHE A 40 -3.91 -0.69 -10.10
N VAL A 41 -4.81 -0.17 -9.26
CA VAL A 41 -6.08 -0.86 -8.93
C VAL A 41 -7.05 -0.98 -10.09
N LYS A 42 -6.90 -0.17 -11.16
CA LYS A 42 -7.74 -0.31 -12.36
C LYS A 42 -7.43 -1.58 -13.16
N ALA A 43 -6.26 -2.17 -12.99
CA ALA A 43 -5.83 -3.37 -13.72
C ALA A 43 -6.09 -4.68 -12.96
N LEU A 44 -6.57 -4.58 -11.71
CA LEU A 44 -6.86 -5.73 -10.87
C LEU A 44 -8.36 -6.03 -10.88
N ASN A 45 -8.72 -7.31 -11.02
CA ASN A 45 -10.10 -7.79 -10.93
C ASN A 45 -10.56 -8.01 -9.47
N GLU A 46 -9.74 -7.62 -8.48
CA GLU A 46 -9.99 -7.86 -7.06
C GLU A 46 -10.03 -6.54 -6.30
N ASP A 47 -11.05 -6.36 -5.47
CA ASP A 47 -11.24 -5.13 -4.70
C ASP A 47 -10.28 -5.03 -3.48
N VAL A 48 -9.85 -6.17 -2.95
CA VAL A 48 -9.00 -6.30 -1.75
C VAL A 48 -7.84 -7.27 -1.98
N VAL A 49 -6.74 -7.05 -1.28
CA VAL A 49 -5.56 -7.94 -1.32
C VAL A 49 -5.92 -9.30 -0.70
N ASP A 50 -5.68 -10.38 -1.45
CA ASP A 50 -5.73 -11.74 -0.93
C ASP A 50 -4.45 -12.07 -0.14
N CYS A 51 -4.56 -12.12 1.19
CA CYS A 51 -3.43 -12.49 2.05
C CYS A 51 -2.97 -13.95 1.92
N ASN A 52 -3.75 -14.80 1.24
CA ASN A 52 -3.32 -16.17 0.90
C ASN A 52 -2.53 -16.21 -0.41
N ASN A 53 -2.65 -15.18 -1.25
CA ASN A 53 -1.92 -15.05 -2.51
C ASN A 53 -1.38 -13.62 -2.70
N LEU A 54 -0.17 -13.40 -2.18
CA LEU A 54 0.48 -12.10 -2.19
C LEU A 54 1.31 -11.82 -3.45
N GLU A 55 1.36 -12.75 -4.40
CA GLU A 55 2.23 -12.64 -5.59
C GLU A 55 1.97 -11.34 -6.37
N VAL A 56 0.69 -11.00 -6.56
CA VAL A 56 0.29 -9.83 -7.35
C VAL A 56 0.67 -8.53 -6.64
N VAL A 57 0.34 -8.40 -5.35
CA VAL A 57 0.64 -7.19 -4.58
C VAL A 57 2.16 -7.01 -4.43
N SER A 58 2.90 -8.10 -4.20
CA SER A 58 4.35 -8.04 -4.01
C SER A 58 5.09 -7.68 -5.28
N LYS A 59 4.74 -8.27 -6.44
CA LYS A 59 5.34 -7.88 -7.73
C LYS A 59 5.15 -6.40 -8.02
N LYS A 60 4.01 -5.85 -7.60
CA LYS A 60 3.59 -4.50 -7.94
C LYS A 60 4.15 -3.47 -6.99
N THR A 61 4.25 -3.78 -5.70
CA THR A 61 5.03 -2.98 -4.77
C THR A 61 6.49 -2.91 -5.21
N LEU A 62 7.08 -4.04 -5.66
CA LEU A 62 8.44 -4.06 -6.19
C LEU A 62 8.58 -3.18 -7.44
N GLU A 63 7.67 -3.30 -8.41
CA GLU A 63 7.67 -2.46 -9.61
C GLU A 63 7.54 -0.95 -9.28
N LEU A 64 6.75 -0.60 -8.26
CA LEU A 64 6.64 0.80 -7.81
C LEU A 64 7.93 1.30 -7.16
N LEU A 65 8.63 0.45 -6.40
CA LEU A 65 9.91 0.77 -5.81
C LEU A 65 11.00 0.93 -6.88
N ASP A 66 11.11 -0.02 -7.82
CA ASP A 66 12.08 0.01 -8.92
C ASP A 66 11.96 1.31 -9.75
N ASN A 67 10.73 1.83 -9.90
CA ASN A 67 10.46 3.07 -10.63
C ASN A 67 10.75 4.34 -9.82
N ALA A 68 10.77 4.26 -8.49
CA ALA A 68 10.91 5.42 -7.60
C ALA A 68 12.32 5.58 -7.04
N TYR A 69 13.02 4.47 -6.75
CA TYR A 69 14.30 4.45 -6.06
C TYR A 69 15.20 3.31 -6.55
N ASP A 70 16.51 3.51 -6.44
CA ASP A 70 17.48 2.41 -6.55
C ASP A 70 17.50 1.63 -5.21
N HIS A 71 17.29 0.32 -5.26
CA HIS A 71 17.19 -0.53 -4.07
C HIS A 71 17.63 -1.96 -4.35
N GLU A 72 17.92 -2.72 -3.29
CA GLU A 72 18.31 -4.14 -3.38
C GLU A 72 17.19 -5.12 -2.99
N TYR A 73 15.98 -4.61 -2.70
CA TYR A 73 14.84 -5.45 -2.33
C TYR A 73 14.51 -6.47 -3.42
N LYS A 74 14.31 -7.73 -3.01
CA LYS A 74 13.84 -8.80 -3.89
C LYS A 74 12.37 -9.07 -3.66
N ILE A 75 11.76 -9.76 -4.62
CA ILE A 75 10.35 -10.16 -4.54
C ILE A 75 10.01 -10.95 -3.27
N GLU A 76 10.94 -11.77 -2.78
CA GLU A 76 10.80 -12.55 -1.54
C GLU A 76 10.69 -11.63 -0.32
N ASP A 77 11.54 -10.61 -0.23
CA ASP A 77 11.52 -9.61 0.85
C ASP A 77 10.19 -8.86 0.86
N ILE A 78 9.73 -8.41 -0.32
CA ILE A 78 8.46 -7.71 -0.46
C ILE A 78 7.27 -8.63 -0.11
N THR A 79 7.37 -9.92 -0.41
CA THR A 79 6.33 -10.91 -0.10
C THR A 79 6.25 -11.18 1.40
N ASP A 80 7.38 -11.36 2.06
CA ASP A 80 7.42 -11.54 3.52
C ASP A 80 6.97 -10.28 4.26
N PHE A 81 7.31 -9.10 3.72
CA PHE A 81 6.80 -7.85 4.22
C PHE A 81 5.28 -7.74 4.06
N ALA A 82 4.73 -8.11 2.90
CA ALA A 82 3.29 -8.11 2.66
C ALA A 82 2.55 -9.04 3.64
N LYS A 83 3.11 -10.20 3.99
CA LYS A 83 2.54 -11.09 5.03
C LYS A 83 2.47 -10.40 6.39
N ALA A 84 3.52 -9.66 6.76
CA ALA A 84 3.51 -8.89 8.00
C ALA A 84 2.46 -7.77 7.98
N ILE A 85 2.33 -7.06 6.86
CA ILE A 85 1.32 -6.01 6.69
C ILE A 85 -0.11 -6.57 6.72
N CYS A 86 -0.37 -7.75 6.14
CA CYS A 86 -1.64 -8.45 6.29
C CYS A 86 -2.05 -8.60 7.76
N LYS A 87 -1.14 -9.05 8.61
CA LYS A 87 -1.39 -9.18 10.06
C LYS A 87 -1.67 -7.83 10.72
N VAL A 88 -0.96 -6.77 10.31
CA VAL A 88 -1.21 -5.42 10.83
C VAL A 88 -2.63 -4.96 10.51
N PHE A 89 -3.08 -5.14 9.26
CA PHE A 89 -4.44 -4.80 8.85
C PHE A 89 -5.49 -5.64 9.60
N ASP A 90 -5.22 -6.92 9.85
CA ASP A 90 -6.09 -7.78 10.66
C ASP A 90 -6.21 -7.28 12.11
N ILE A 91 -5.09 -6.90 12.73
CA ILE A 91 -5.06 -6.40 14.12
C ILE A 91 -5.92 -5.14 14.28
N VAL A 92 -5.87 -4.22 13.31
CA VAL A 92 -6.64 -2.97 13.36
C VAL A 92 -8.01 -3.08 12.69
N ASN A 93 -8.38 -4.27 12.23
CA ASN A 93 -9.63 -4.56 11.51
C ASN A 93 -9.89 -3.60 10.33
N ALA A 94 -8.83 -3.31 9.56
CA ALA A 94 -8.90 -2.45 8.39
C ALA A 94 -9.15 -3.26 7.10
N PRO A 95 -9.93 -2.73 6.15
CA PRO A 95 -10.07 -3.36 4.85
C PRO A 95 -8.73 -3.31 4.11
N LYS A 96 -8.32 -4.45 3.53
CA LYS A 96 -7.05 -4.60 2.80
C LYS A 96 -7.17 -4.12 1.37
N ASN A 97 -7.74 -2.93 1.19
CA ASN A 97 -7.87 -2.31 -0.11
C ASN A 97 -6.47 -2.15 -0.72
N HIS A 98 -6.31 -2.48 -2.00
CA HIS A 98 -5.01 -2.51 -2.67
C HIS A 98 -4.20 -1.22 -2.52
N VAL A 99 -4.81 -0.03 -2.73
CA VAL A 99 -4.08 1.24 -2.62
C VAL A 99 -3.59 1.53 -1.20
N PRO A 100 -4.45 1.57 -0.16
CA PRO A 100 -3.96 1.76 1.20
C PRO A 100 -2.95 0.72 1.65
N PHE A 101 -3.14 -0.55 1.24
CA PHE A 101 -2.22 -1.64 1.59
C PHE A 101 -0.82 -1.39 1.04
N ILE A 102 -0.72 -1.09 -0.26
CA ILE A 102 0.56 -0.80 -0.91
C ILE A 102 1.20 0.45 -0.33
N LEU A 103 0.44 1.51 -0.05
CA LEU A 103 0.99 2.72 0.55
C LEU A 103 1.56 2.46 1.96
N VAL A 104 0.90 1.61 2.74
CA VAL A 104 1.44 1.18 4.05
C VAL A 104 2.72 0.37 3.86
N MET A 105 2.79 -0.52 2.86
CA MET A 105 4.04 -1.23 2.53
C MET A 105 5.15 -0.25 2.19
N LEU A 106 4.92 0.64 1.22
CA LEU A 106 5.90 1.61 0.72
C LEU A 106 6.37 2.59 1.80
N SER A 107 5.48 3.01 2.70
CA SER A 107 5.85 3.89 3.82
C SER A 107 6.75 3.25 4.88
N ARG A 108 6.93 1.92 4.83
CA ARG A 108 7.64 1.14 5.85
C ARG A 108 8.82 0.34 5.30
N LEU A 109 9.06 0.39 3.99
CA LEU A 109 10.23 -0.14 3.28
C LEU A 109 11.28 0.97 3.12
#